data_AF-A0A847XR24-F1
#
_entry.id   AF-A0A847XR24-F1
#
_cell.length_a   1.000
_cell.length_b   1.000
_cell.length_c   1.000
_cell.angle_alpha   90.00
_cell.angle_beta   90.00
_cell.angle_gamma   90.00
#
_symmetry.space_group_name_H-M   'P 1'
#
loop_
_entity.id
_entity.type
_entity.pdbx_description
1 polymer ?
#
loop_
_entity_poly.entity_id
_entity_poly.type
_entity_poly.pdbx_seq_one_letter_code
_entity_poly.pdbx_strand_id
1 'polypeptide(L)'
;EGKEKINEEHIGMLTEIKDVFEKNNTEYRVIITPIYDQIAYNRHDKSILQNIFGEDYVFDFSGINEITQEMSNYYDTFHFKQYIGKRLLDSAYSESPAMRICN
;
A
#
# COMPACT_ATOMS: atom_id res chain seq x y z
N GLU A 1 -14.71 -5.68 -5.12
CA GLU A 1 -13.75 -5.42 -4.03
C GLU A 1 -13.74 -6.59 -3.06
N GLY A 2 -12.69 -6.73 -2.26
CA GLY A 2 -12.59 -7.75 -1.22
C GLY A 2 -13.59 -7.51 -0.09
N LYS A 3 -13.79 -8.56 0.71
CA LYS A 3 -14.50 -8.43 1.99
C LYS A 3 -13.68 -7.56 2.94
N GLU A 4 -14.38 -6.88 3.83
CA GLU A 4 -13.79 -6.21 4.99
C GLU A 4 -13.06 -7.23 5.86
N LYS A 5 -11.87 -6.88 6.32
CA LYS A 5 -11.00 -7.76 7.12
C LYS A 5 -10.38 -7.05 8.32
N ILE A 6 -10.29 -5.73 8.33
CA ILE A 6 -9.74 -4.99 9.46
C ILE A 6 -10.81 -4.93 10.56
N ASN A 7 -10.45 -5.37 11.76
CA ASN A 7 -11.30 -5.31 12.95
C ASN A 7 -10.61 -4.46 14.03
N GLU A 8 -11.23 -4.32 15.20
CA GLU A 8 -10.69 -3.51 16.29
C GLU A 8 -9.29 -3.94 16.76
N GLU A 9 -9.01 -5.25 16.78
CA GLU A 9 -7.69 -5.79 17.12
C GLU A 9 -6.63 -5.38 16.08
N HIS A 10 -6.96 -5.50 14.79
CA HIS A 10 -6.10 -5.04 13.70
C HIS A 10 -5.84 -3.52 13.78
N ILE A 11 -6.86 -2.72 14.11
CA ILE A 11 -6.71 -1.27 14.29
C ILE A 11 -5.72 -0.96 15.41
N GLY A 12 -5.82 -1.66 16.55
CA GLY A 12 -4.87 -1.53 17.66
C GLY A 12 -3.44 -1.81 17.21
N MET A 13 -3.21 -2.96 16.56
CA MET A 13 -1.88 -3.34 16.07
C MET A 13 -1.30 -2.36 15.03
N LEU A 14 -2.13 -1.88 14.09
CA LEU A 14 -1.71 -0.90 13.08
C LEU A 14 -1.36 0.46 13.72
N THR A 15 -2.09 0.86 14.76
CA THR A 15 -1.81 2.08 15.52
C THR A 15 -0.49 1.94 16.29
N GLU A 16 -0.23 0.80 16.93
CA GLU A 16 1.05 0.54 17.60
C GLU A 16 2.24 0.57 16.62
N ILE A 17 2.08 0.05 15.40
CA ILE A 17 3.09 0.15 14.34
C ILE A 17 3.36 1.63 14.01
N LYS A 18 2.30 2.43 13.85
CA LYS A 18 2.39 3.87 13.58
C LYS A 18 3.12 4.60 14.72
N ASP A 19 2.82 4.29 15.97
CA ASP A 19 3.51 4.86 17.14
C ASP A 19 5.01 4.54 17.14
N VAL A 20 5.38 3.30 16.76
CA VAL A 20 6.79 2.92 16.60
C VAL A 20 7.46 3.72 15.49
N PHE A 21 6.80 3.94 14.36
CA PHE A 21 7.35 4.77 13.27
C PHE A 21 7.56 6.21 13.71
N GLU A 22 6.60 6.81 14.41
CA GLU A 22 6.71 8.20 14.90
C GLU A 22 7.82 8.35 15.94
N LYS A 23 7.89 7.43 16.91
CA LYS A 23 8.94 7.44 17.94
C LYS A 23 10.35 7.37 17.36
N ASN A 24 10.52 6.70 16.23
CA ASN A 24 11.81 6.51 15.57
C ASN A 24 12.05 7.48 14.40
N ASN A 25 11.14 8.42 14.13
CA ASN A 25 11.18 9.29 12.94
C ASN A 25 11.36 8.51 11.63
N THR A 26 10.66 7.38 11.52
CA THR A 26 10.75 6.50 10.35
C THR A 26 10.04 7.13 9.16
N GLU A 27 10.74 7.28 8.03
CA GLU A 27 10.08 7.49 6.74
C GLU A 27 9.48 6.18 6.24
N TYR A 28 8.19 6.18 5.95
CA TYR A 28 7.48 4.97 5.52
C TYR A 28 6.55 5.23 4.33
N ARG A 29 6.16 4.12 3.69
CA ARG A 29 5.10 4.03 2.68
C ARG A 29 4.34 2.73 2.92
N VAL A 30 3.01 2.80 2.96
CA VAL A 30 2.12 1.64 3.09
C VAL A 30 1.64 1.26 1.70
N ILE A 31 2.00 0.07 1.24
CA ILE A 31 1.68 -0.40 -0.11
C ILE A 31 0.68 -1.55 -0.01
N ILE A 32 -0.50 -1.37 -0.58
CA ILE A 32 -1.46 -2.45 -0.83
C ILE A 32 -1.07 -3.10 -2.15
N THR A 33 -0.62 -4.34 -2.07
CA THR A 33 0.00 -5.05 -3.20
C THR A 33 -1.02 -5.52 -4.24
N PRO A 34 -0.62 -5.60 -5.53
CA PRO A 34 -1.44 -6.14 -6.59
C PRO A 34 -1.49 -7.68 -6.50
N ILE A 35 -2.70 -8.26 -6.50
CA ILE A 35 -2.89 -9.72 -6.67
C ILE A 35 -3.49 -10.01 -8.05
N TYR A 36 -3.13 -11.15 -8.64
CA TYR A 36 -3.52 -11.49 -10.01
C TYR A 36 -5.03 -11.61 -10.19
N ASP A 37 -5.77 -11.99 -9.15
CA ASP A 37 -7.23 -12.13 -9.19
C ASP A 37 -7.98 -10.80 -9.39
N GLN A 38 -7.26 -9.67 -9.50
CA GLN A 38 -7.80 -8.33 -9.77
C GLN A 38 -8.86 -7.88 -8.77
N ILE A 39 -8.82 -8.43 -7.55
CA ILE A 39 -9.73 -8.05 -6.47
C ILE A 39 -9.24 -6.71 -5.92
N ALA A 40 -10.05 -5.67 -6.10
CA ALA A 40 -9.81 -4.37 -5.46
C ALA A 40 -9.85 -4.49 -3.94
N TYR A 41 -8.96 -3.81 -3.25
CA TYR A 41 -8.94 -3.73 -1.79
C TYR A 41 -10.23 -3.10 -1.28
N ASN A 42 -10.67 -3.52 -0.10
CA ASN A 42 -11.92 -3.03 0.46
C ASN A 42 -11.81 -1.53 0.79
N ARG A 43 -12.77 -0.72 0.36
CA ARG A 43 -12.73 0.74 0.57
C ARG A 43 -12.79 1.14 2.05
N HIS A 44 -13.47 0.38 2.91
CA HIS A 44 -13.53 0.64 4.35
C HIS A 44 -12.19 0.33 5.01
N ASP A 45 -11.60 -0.83 4.72
CA ASP A 45 -10.26 -1.17 5.20
C ASP A 45 -9.21 -0.14 4.72
N LYS A 46 -9.32 0.32 3.46
CA LYS A 46 -8.45 1.38 2.93
C LYS A 46 -8.59 2.69 3.71
N SER A 47 -9.82 3.12 4.02
CA SER A 47 -10.01 4.36 4.77
C SER A 47 -9.47 4.26 6.19
N ILE A 48 -9.55 3.08 6.82
CA ILE A 48 -8.89 2.83 8.10
C ILE A 48 -7.37 3.01 7.99
N LEU A 49 -6.73 2.41 6.97
CA LEU A 49 -5.29 2.58 6.75
C LEU A 49 -4.92 4.05 6.52
N GLN A 50 -5.69 4.77 5.71
CA GLN A 50 -5.47 6.20 5.45
C GLN A 50 -5.64 7.07 6.70
N ASN A 51 -6.60 6.73 7.57
CA ASN A 51 -6.79 7.43 8.85
C ASN A 51 -5.62 7.21 9.82
N ILE A 52 -5.01 6.02 9.82
CA ILE A 52 -3.88 5.69 10.72
C ILE A 52 -2.55 6.22 10.18
N PHE A 53 -2.26 5.98 8.90
CA PHE A 53 -0.94 6.24 8.31
C PHE A 53 -0.86 7.57 7.54
N GLY A 54 -1.99 8.17 7.20
CA GLY A 54 -2.13 9.35 6.35
C GLY A 54 -2.42 8.98 4.88
N GLU A 55 -3.29 9.75 4.22
CA GLU A 55 -3.72 9.50 2.84
C GLU A 55 -2.55 9.44 1.85
N ASP A 56 -1.62 10.39 1.96
CA ASP A 56 -0.42 10.50 1.10
C ASP A 56 0.61 9.37 1.33
N TYR A 57 0.42 8.53 2.35
CA TYR A 57 1.32 7.44 2.69
C TYR A 57 0.79 6.06 2.27
N VAL A 58 -0.47 5.96 1.81
CA VAL A 58 -1.12 4.69 1.44
C VAL A 58 -1.30 4.60 -0.07
N PHE A 59 -0.55 3.67 -0.69
CA PHE A 59 -0.52 3.45 -2.13
C PHE A 59 -1.24 2.14 -2.46
N ASP A 60 -2.24 2.22 -3.33
CA ASP A 60 -3.12 1.11 -3.64
C ASP A 60 -2.96 0.64 -5.08
N PHE A 61 -2.38 -0.54 -5.25
CA PHE A 61 -2.18 -1.19 -6.56
C PHE A 61 -3.09 -2.40 -6.76
N SER A 62 -4.09 -2.60 -5.88
CA SER A 62 -5.07 -3.67 -6.03
C SER A 62 -6.05 -3.40 -7.17
N GLY A 63 -6.90 -4.39 -7.50
CA GLY A 63 -7.92 -4.23 -8.53
C GLY A 63 -7.41 -4.44 -9.95
N ILE A 64 -8.16 -3.96 -10.94
CA ILE A 64 -7.84 -4.10 -12.36
C ILE A 64 -6.89 -2.99 -12.78
N ASN A 65 -5.68 -3.34 -13.22
CA ASN A 65 -4.68 -2.41 -13.77
C ASN A 65 -3.66 -3.17 -14.65
N GLU A 66 -2.71 -2.45 -15.25
CA GLU A 66 -1.67 -3.03 -16.12
C GLU A 66 -0.73 -4.03 -15.43
N ILE A 67 -0.66 -4.01 -14.09
CA ILE A 67 0.12 -5.00 -13.33
C ILE A 67 -0.69 -6.28 -13.19
N THR A 68 -1.94 -6.18 -12.72
CA THR A 68 -2.79 -7.34 -12.38
C THR A 68 -3.39 -8.06 -13.59
N GLN A 69 -3.40 -7.43 -14.77
CA GLN A 69 -3.85 -8.06 -16.02
C GLN A 69 -2.83 -9.01 -16.64
N GLU A 70 -1.54 -8.82 -16.35
CA GLU A 70 -0.45 -9.53 -17.01
C GLU A 70 0.06 -10.68 -16.14
N MET A 71 -0.36 -11.92 -16.42
CA MET A 71 0.07 -13.12 -15.68
C MET A 71 1.60 -13.28 -15.66
N SER A 72 2.30 -12.78 -16.68
CA SER A 72 3.75 -12.80 -16.76
C SER A 72 4.43 -11.97 -15.65
N ASN A 73 3.70 -11.07 -14.99
CA ASN A 73 4.15 -10.28 -13.84
C ASN A 73 4.25 -11.09 -12.54
N TYR A 74 3.79 -12.33 -12.51
CA TYR A 74 3.61 -13.11 -11.29
C TYR A 74 4.39 -14.43 -11.31
N TYR A 75 4.77 -14.91 -10.13
CA TYR A 75 5.21 -16.29 -9.92
C TYR A 75 4.00 -17.21 -9.68
N ASP A 76 3.00 -16.72 -8.97
CA ASP A 76 1.70 -17.34 -8.70
C ASP A 76 0.62 -16.25 -8.52
N THR A 77 -0.62 -16.63 -8.20
CA THR A 77 -1.73 -15.66 -8.13
C THR A 77 -1.58 -14.58 -7.05
N PHE A 78 -0.67 -14.75 -6.09
CA PHE A 78 -0.45 -13.81 -4.98
C PHE A 78 0.91 -13.11 -5.03
N HIS A 79 1.94 -13.74 -5.59
CA HIS A 79 3.31 -13.24 -5.54
C HIS A 79 3.76 -12.69 -6.88
N PHE A 80 3.92 -11.36 -6.95
CA PHE A 80 4.48 -10.67 -8.10
C PHE A 80 6.00 -10.85 -8.20
N LYS A 81 6.55 -10.67 -9.41
CA LYS A 81 7.99 -10.73 -9.69
C LYS A 81 8.72 -9.49 -9.19
N GLN A 82 10.01 -9.63 -8.87
CA GLN A 82 10.82 -8.56 -8.27
C GLN A 82 10.77 -7.21 -9.01
N TYR A 83 10.70 -7.21 -10.34
CA TYR A 83 10.62 -5.95 -11.11
C TYR A 83 9.31 -5.19 -10.86
N ILE A 84 8.21 -5.89 -10.53
CA ILE A 84 6.97 -5.24 -10.10
C ILE A 84 7.20 -4.55 -8.75
N GLY A 85 7.85 -5.22 -7.79
CA GLY A 85 8.22 -4.61 -6.52
C GLY A 85 9.02 -3.32 -6.69
N LYS A 86 10.00 -3.32 -7.62
CA LYS A 86 10.72 -2.10 -8.00
C LYS A 86 9.77 -1.00 -8.50
N ARG A 87 8.85 -1.32 -9.40
CA ARG A 87 7.88 -0.35 -9.93
C ARG A 87 6.97 0.24 -8.84
N LEU A 88 6.51 -0.58 -7.89
CA LEU A 88 5.69 -0.12 -6.77
C LEU A 88 6.46 0.85 -5.88
N LEU A 89 7.72 0.53 -5.56
CA LEU A 89 8.60 1.41 -4.77
C LEU A 89 8.93 2.70 -5.52
N ASP A 90 9.26 2.61 -6.81
CA ASP A 90 9.50 3.79 -7.64
C ASP A 90 8.28 4.70 -7.62
N SER A 91 7.05 4.17 -7.76
CA SER A 91 5.82 4.97 -7.65
C SER A 91 5.62 5.60 -6.26
N ALA A 92 5.87 4.87 -5.18
CA ALA A 92 5.63 5.36 -3.83
C ALA A 92 6.66 6.41 -3.37
N TYR A 93 7.89 6.34 -3.88
CA TYR A 93 8.99 7.21 -3.46
C TYR A 93 9.37 8.28 -4.49
N SER A 94 8.92 8.18 -5.75
CA SER A 94 9.14 9.26 -6.74
C SER A 94 8.32 10.52 -6.42
N GLU A 95 7.26 10.39 -5.63
CA GLU A 95 6.51 11.52 -5.05
C GLU A 95 7.09 11.93 -3.68
N SER A 96 8.39 12.27 -3.61
CA SER A 96 8.95 12.78 -2.35
C SER A 96 8.49 14.22 -2.07
N PRO A 97 7.90 14.52 -0.89
CA PRO A 97 7.61 15.89 -0.45
C PRO A 97 8.85 16.78 -0.31
N ALA A 98 10.06 16.21 -0.35
CA ALA A 98 11.32 16.96 -0.33
C ALA A 98 11.48 17.87 -1.56
N MET A 99 10.66 17.71 -2.61
CA MET A 99 10.57 18.63 -3.75
C MET A 99 9.44 19.68 -3.61
N ARG A 100 8.94 19.96 -2.40
CA ARG A 100 8.02 21.08 -2.13
C ARG A 100 8.66 22.26 -1.37
N ILE A 101 9.97 22.21 -1.08
CA ILE A 101 10.71 23.37 -0.56
C ILE A 101 11.59 23.93 -1.67
N CYS A 102 10.99 24.82 -2.47
CA CYS A 102 11.60 25.93 -3.24
C CYS A 102 10.61 26.35 -4.34
N ASN A 103 9.67 27.24 -4.01
CA ASN A 103 9.14 28.28 -4.88
C ASN A 103 8.40 29.32 -4.03
#